data_AF-A0A936ELY0-F1
#
_entry.id   AF-A0A936ELY0-F1
#
_cell.length_a   1.000
_cell.length_b   1.000
_cell.length_c   1.000
_cell.angle_alpha   90.00
_cell.angle_beta   90.00
_cell.angle_gamma   90.00
#
_symmetry.space_group_name_H-M   'P 1'
#
loop_
_entity.id
_entity.type
_entity.pdbx_description
1 polymer ?
#
loop_
_entity_poly.entity_id
_entity_poly.type
_entity_poly.pdbx_seq_one_letter_code
_entity_poly.pdbx_strand_id
1 'polypeptide(L)'
;MKKTSTLLTALFFSAILFAQSKLSISASGNADIRVMVDGIRYTSNGRDIVISNLKNGNHSVKIFRASNERNRYNGNNRSNGYQLVYSNNLFVKPQYHVDITINRFGKAFVDEQVISGGYNDDDDDWGVDNNDQYYDRGSRRAMDNNAFQQLKQSIGNESFDNTRLKVAKQFIATNYFTTAQVKELVLLFSFENSRLDIAKYAYDYTVDKGNYFLINDAFSFSNSKDALMDYIKNRK
;
A
#
# COMPACT_ATOMS: atom_id res chain seq x y z
N MET A 1 61.43 -33.53 27.03
CA MET A 1 60.19 -33.41 26.21
C MET A 1 59.12 -32.67 27.01
N LYS A 2 58.73 -31.45 26.61
CA LYS A 2 57.41 -30.85 26.93
C LYS A 2 57.01 -29.97 25.74
N LYS A 3 56.07 -30.44 24.91
CA LYS A 3 55.46 -29.65 23.84
C LYS A 3 54.21 -28.98 24.42
N THR A 4 54.25 -27.68 24.68
CA THR A 4 53.07 -26.90 25.05
C THR A 4 52.58 -26.14 23.83
N SER A 5 51.65 -26.75 23.09
CA SER A 5 50.95 -26.09 21.99
C SER A 5 49.94 -25.10 22.55
N THR A 6 50.22 -23.81 22.43
CA THR A 6 49.25 -22.75 22.76
C THR A 6 48.19 -22.70 21.68
N LEU A 7 46.95 -23.00 22.05
CA LEU A 7 45.81 -23.03 21.12
C LEU A 7 45.36 -21.60 20.80
N LEU A 8 45.50 -21.16 19.55
CA LEU A 8 44.98 -19.87 19.10
C LEU A 8 43.48 -20.00 18.78
N THR A 9 42.62 -19.69 19.75
CA THR A 9 41.16 -19.65 19.53
C THR A 9 40.78 -18.42 18.72
N ALA A 10 40.68 -18.58 17.40
CA ALA A 10 40.18 -17.54 16.50
C ALA A 10 38.67 -17.31 16.75
N LEU A 11 38.34 -16.20 17.41
CA LEU A 11 36.97 -15.71 17.56
C LEU A 11 36.50 -15.13 16.22
N PHE A 12 35.95 -15.99 15.35
CA PHE A 12 35.22 -15.55 14.16
C PHE A 12 33.91 -14.87 14.58
N PHE A 13 33.99 -13.57 14.86
CA PHE A 13 32.82 -12.70 14.92
C PHE A 13 32.31 -12.50 13.48
N SER A 14 31.58 -13.49 12.96
CA SER A 14 30.84 -13.31 11.71
C SER A 14 29.81 -12.21 11.95
N ALA A 15 30.06 -11.01 11.43
CA ALA A 15 29.07 -9.96 11.39
C ALA A 15 27.91 -10.44 10.51
N ILE A 16 26.87 -11.00 11.13
CA ILE A 16 25.64 -11.36 10.44
C ILE A 16 25.02 -10.03 10.00
N LEU A 17 25.16 -9.73 8.71
CA LEU A 17 24.45 -8.65 8.04
C LEU A 17 22.96 -9.00 8.02
N PHE A 18 22.28 -8.74 9.12
CA PHE A 18 20.83 -8.85 9.17
C PHE A 18 20.25 -7.81 8.22
N ALA A 19 19.59 -8.30 7.18
CA ALA A 19 18.67 -7.56 6.35
C ALA A 19 17.62 -6.84 7.22
N GLN A 20 17.87 -5.58 7.56
CA GLN A 20 16.98 -4.79 8.40
C GLN A 20 15.76 -4.34 7.60
N SER A 21 14.59 -4.83 8.00
CA SER A 21 13.31 -4.34 7.49
C SER A 21 12.89 -3.07 8.21
N LYS A 22 12.06 -2.27 7.54
CA LYS A 22 11.64 -0.95 8.03
C LYS A 22 10.12 -0.85 7.94
N LEU A 23 9.49 -0.36 9.00
CA LEU A 23 8.07 -0.01 9.02
C LEU A 23 7.94 1.50 9.18
N SER A 24 7.23 2.13 8.27
CA SER A 24 6.94 3.56 8.25
C SER A 24 5.43 3.74 8.37
N ILE A 25 5.00 4.67 9.22
CA ILE A 25 3.59 4.91 9.49
C ILE A 25 3.34 6.41 9.50
N SER A 26 2.51 6.91 8.59
CA SER A 26 2.22 8.32 8.41
C SER A 26 0.74 8.62 8.62
N ALA A 27 0.41 9.88 8.91
CA ALA A 27 -0.97 10.36 8.93
C ALA A 27 -1.15 11.63 8.10
N SER A 28 -2.20 11.64 7.27
CA SER A 28 -2.51 12.79 6.40
C SER A 28 -3.24 13.90 7.17
N GLY A 29 -2.80 15.15 6.97
CA GLY A 29 -3.20 16.29 7.80
C GLY A 29 -2.44 16.31 9.13
N ASN A 30 -2.65 17.34 9.96
CA ASN A 30 -2.01 17.42 11.29
C ASN A 30 -2.70 16.52 12.32
N ALA A 31 -2.94 15.25 11.97
CA ALA A 31 -3.53 14.26 12.85
C ALA A 31 -2.44 13.62 13.71
N ASP A 32 -2.54 13.81 15.02
CA ASP A 32 -1.72 13.09 16.00
C ASP A 32 -2.07 11.59 15.97
N ILE A 33 -1.03 10.75 15.94
CA ILE A 33 -1.13 9.30 15.91
C ILE A 33 -0.24 8.63 16.96
N ARG A 34 -0.75 7.53 17.52
CA ARG A 34 0.00 6.60 18.38
C ARG A 34 0.06 5.25 17.70
N VAL A 35 1.25 4.69 17.62
CA VAL A 35 1.48 3.35 17.07
C VAL A 35 1.78 2.39 18.22
N MET A 36 1.32 1.15 18.08
CA MET A 36 1.79 0.02 18.87
C MET A 36 2.23 -1.09 17.92
N VAL A 37 3.43 -1.64 18.13
CA VAL A 37 3.92 -2.84 17.46
C VAL A 37 4.33 -3.84 18.53
N ASP A 38 3.75 -5.04 18.50
CA ASP A 38 3.96 -6.12 19.48
C ASP A 38 3.74 -5.69 20.95
N GLY A 39 2.81 -4.75 21.16
CA GLY A 39 2.53 -4.17 22.48
C GLY A 39 3.46 -3.02 22.87
N ILE A 40 4.59 -2.82 22.19
CA ILE A 40 5.50 -1.68 22.39
C ILE A 40 4.87 -0.44 21.76
N ARG A 41 4.81 0.66 22.51
CA ARG A 41 4.29 1.96 22.04
C ARG A 41 5.38 2.76 21.34
N TYR A 42 5.05 3.29 20.17
CA TYR A 42 5.86 4.23 19.41
C TYR A 42 5.11 5.55 19.31
N THR A 43 5.80 6.63 19.67
CA THR A 43 5.30 8.01 19.67
C THR A 43 6.18 8.86 18.77
N SER A 44 5.58 9.72 17.94
CA SER A 44 6.33 10.72 17.17
C SER A 44 6.13 12.12 17.74
N ASN A 45 7.11 12.98 17.49
CA ASN A 45 7.02 14.42 17.68
C ASN A 45 6.56 15.14 16.38
N GLY A 46 6.11 14.38 15.36
CA GLY A 46 5.71 14.85 14.03
C GLY A 46 4.58 14.02 13.42
N ARG A 47 4.44 14.05 12.08
CA ARG A 47 3.35 13.35 11.36
C ARG A 47 3.60 11.85 11.14
N ASP A 48 4.86 11.43 11.24
CA ASP A 48 5.33 10.12 10.80
C ASP A 48 6.06 9.40 11.94
N ILE A 49 5.86 8.09 12.03
CA ILE A 49 6.51 7.15 12.94
C ILE A 49 7.30 6.18 12.08
N VAL A 50 8.64 6.22 12.18
CA VAL A 50 9.53 5.30 11.48
C VAL A 50 10.16 4.33 12.48
N ILE A 51 9.96 3.05 12.24
CA ILE A 51 10.50 1.93 13.01
C ILE A 51 11.53 1.23 12.11
N SER A 52 12.76 1.70 12.17
CA SER A 52 13.91 1.01 11.61
C SER A 52 14.26 -0.20 12.49
N ASN A 53 14.76 -1.28 11.88
CA ASN A 53 15.20 -2.51 12.56
C ASN A 53 14.06 -3.37 13.10
N LEU A 54 12.88 -3.33 12.45
CA LEU A 54 11.85 -4.32 12.72
C LEU A 54 12.35 -5.68 12.22
N LYS A 55 12.18 -6.73 13.04
CA LYS A 55 12.59 -8.09 12.65
C LYS A 55 11.74 -8.56 11.45
N ASN A 56 12.23 -9.55 10.72
CA ASN A 56 11.41 -10.26 9.77
C ASN A 56 10.46 -11.21 10.53
N GLY A 57 9.19 -11.28 10.11
CA GLY A 57 8.17 -12.12 10.75
C GLY A 57 6.84 -11.42 10.95
N ASN A 58 5.96 -12.04 11.75
CA ASN A 58 4.64 -11.51 12.07
C ASN A 58 4.72 -10.49 13.22
N HIS A 59 4.23 -9.28 12.96
CA HIS A 59 4.18 -8.18 13.92
C HIS A 59 2.72 -7.72 14.11
N SER A 60 2.29 -7.58 15.36
CA SER A 60 0.94 -7.08 15.67
C SER A 60 0.94 -5.56 15.71
N VAL A 61 0.36 -4.93 14.70
CA VAL A 61 0.37 -3.47 14.51
C VAL A 61 -1.00 -2.88 14.84
N LYS A 62 -1.03 -1.90 15.74
CA LYS A 62 -2.21 -1.10 16.06
C LYS A 62 -1.90 0.38 15.91
N ILE A 63 -2.79 1.12 15.27
CA ILE A 63 -2.63 2.57 15.07
C ILE A 63 -3.87 3.25 15.64
N PHE A 64 -3.64 4.24 16.48
CA PHE A 64 -4.67 5.09 17.07
C PHE A 64 -4.48 6.51 16.56
N ARG A 65 -5.57 7.20 16.23
CA ARG A 65 -5.56 8.58 15.74
C ARG A 65 -6.34 9.46 16.69
N ALA A 66 -5.84 10.66 16.99
CA ALA A 66 -6.54 11.60 17.85
C ALA A 66 -7.95 11.91 17.32
N SER A 67 -8.97 11.75 18.17
CA SER A 67 -10.34 12.13 17.85
C SER A 67 -10.51 13.64 18.04
N ASN A 68 -11.07 14.32 17.03
CA ASN A 68 -11.41 15.75 17.11
C ASN A 68 -12.71 15.98 17.90
N GLU A 69 -13.08 15.06 18.79
CA GLU A 69 -14.22 15.18 19.70
C GLU A 69 -13.91 16.24 20.75
N ARG A 70 -14.13 17.50 20.36
CA ARG A 70 -14.24 18.63 21.27
C ARG A 70 -15.51 18.44 22.10
N ASN A 71 -15.42 17.59 23.13
CA ASN A 71 -16.39 17.50 24.20
C ASN A 71 -16.37 18.82 24.98
N ARG A 72 -17.05 19.83 24.42
CA ARG A 72 -17.68 20.87 25.21
C ARG A 72 -18.77 20.17 26.01
N TYR A 73 -18.87 20.55 27.28
CA TYR A 73 -19.74 20.01 28.32
C TYR A 73 -19.19 18.84 29.15
N ASN A 74 -18.89 19.24 30.39
CA ASN A 74 -18.75 18.47 31.62
C ASN A 74 -17.43 17.72 31.87
N GLY A 75 -16.99 17.83 33.11
CA GLY A 75 -15.67 17.37 33.56
C GLY A 75 -15.62 15.87 33.86
N ASN A 76 -14.40 15.41 34.12
CA ASN A 76 -14.09 14.11 34.71
C ASN A 76 -14.51 12.86 33.90
N ASN A 77 -14.11 12.80 32.64
CA ASN A 77 -13.57 11.54 32.09
C ASN A 77 -12.65 11.80 30.89
N ARG A 78 -11.33 11.78 31.14
CA ARG A 78 -10.33 11.76 30.07
C ARG A 78 -10.22 10.34 29.51
N SER A 79 -11.19 9.92 28.69
CA SER A 79 -10.85 8.94 27.66
C SER A 79 -9.70 9.57 26.85
N ASN A 80 -8.60 8.83 26.69
CA ASN A 80 -7.51 9.31 25.84
C ASN A 80 -8.12 9.55 24.46
N GLY A 81 -8.21 10.81 24.01
CA GLY A 81 -8.96 11.23 22.82
C GLY A 81 -8.32 10.74 21.52
N TYR A 82 -8.25 9.41 21.36
CA TYR A 82 -7.68 8.69 20.24
C TYR A 82 -8.55 7.46 19.98
N GLN A 83 -8.98 7.29 18.73
CA GLN A 83 -9.72 6.14 18.26
C GLN A 83 -8.77 5.14 17.58
N LEU A 84 -9.03 3.84 17.73
CA LEU A 84 -8.33 2.80 16.99
C LEU A 84 -8.73 2.89 15.50
N VAL A 85 -7.76 3.11 14.61
CA VAL A 85 -7.97 3.25 13.15
C VAL A 85 -7.39 2.09 12.34
N TYR A 86 -6.49 1.32 12.94
CA TYR A 86 -5.91 0.12 12.34
C TYR A 86 -5.55 -0.90 13.42
N SER A 87 -5.79 -2.18 13.16
CA SER A 87 -5.36 -3.28 14.01
C SER A 87 -5.25 -4.54 13.16
N ASN A 88 -4.02 -4.96 12.83
CA ASN A 88 -3.80 -6.19 12.06
C ASN A 88 -2.44 -6.82 12.41
N ASN A 89 -2.28 -8.11 12.09
CA ASN A 89 -0.97 -8.76 12.10
C ASN A 89 -0.36 -8.63 10.70
N LEU A 90 0.81 -7.98 10.63
CA LEU A 90 1.56 -7.71 9.41
C LEU A 90 2.74 -8.69 9.32
N PHE A 91 2.88 -9.40 8.21
CA PHE A 91 4.10 -10.17 7.92
C PHE A 91 5.14 -9.26 7.27
N VAL A 92 6.22 -8.98 7.97
CA VAL A 92 7.32 -8.13 7.51
C VAL A 92 8.37 -9.04 6.87
N LYS A 93 8.53 -8.93 5.55
CA LYS A 93 9.57 -9.66 4.81
C LYS A 93 10.98 -9.08 5.10
N PRO A 94 12.06 -9.90 5.05
CA PRO A 94 13.43 -9.38 5.10
C PRO A 94 13.71 -8.45 3.92
N GLN A 95 14.42 -7.33 4.13
CA GLN A 95 14.70 -6.31 3.09
C GLN A 95 13.44 -5.69 2.48
N TYR A 96 12.35 -5.53 3.24
CA TYR A 96 11.17 -4.78 2.79
C TYR A 96 10.86 -3.59 3.68
N HIS A 97 10.41 -2.52 3.03
CA HIS A 97 9.81 -1.33 3.61
C HIS A 97 8.30 -1.50 3.55
N VAL A 98 7.64 -1.49 4.70
CA VAL A 98 6.18 -1.41 4.76
C VAL A 98 5.79 0.00 5.13
N ASP A 99 4.95 0.64 4.32
CA ASP A 99 4.39 1.97 4.57
C ASP A 99 2.90 1.83 4.93
N ILE A 100 2.51 2.33 6.10
CA ILE A 100 1.09 2.41 6.51
C ILE A 100 0.65 3.87 6.58
N THR A 101 -0.17 4.31 5.63
CA THR A 101 -0.69 5.68 5.58
C THR A 101 -2.11 5.75 6.14
N ILE A 102 -2.32 6.55 7.18
CA ILE A 102 -3.66 6.87 7.71
C ILE A 102 -4.22 8.12 7.01
N ASN A 103 -5.32 7.98 6.28
CA ASN A 103 -5.93 9.09 5.58
C ASN A 103 -6.79 10.00 6.51
N ARG A 104 -7.26 11.14 5.98
CA ARG A 104 -8.06 12.13 6.73
C ARG A 104 -9.36 11.58 7.32
N PHE A 105 -9.87 10.48 6.78
CA PHE A 105 -11.09 9.78 7.22
C PHE A 105 -10.79 8.69 8.27
N GLY A 106 -9.51 8.43 8.57
CA GLY A 106 -9.10 7.38 9.51
C GLY A 106 -9.02 5.99 8.90
N LYS A 107 -8.98 5.86 7.57
CA LYS A 107 -8.65 4.58 6.91
C LYS A 107 -7.14 4.42 6.81
N ALA A 108 -6.65 3.22 7.10
CA ALA A 108 -5.29 2.81 6.82
C ALA A 108 -5.14 2.24 5.41
N PHE A 109 -4.00 2.52 4.79
CA PHE A 109 -3.55 1.94 3.53
C PHE A 109 -2.15 1.36 3.76
N VAL A 110 -1.89 0.15 3.29
CA VAL A 110 -0.59 -0.53 3.47
C VAL A 110 0.03 -0.75 2.10
N ASP A 111 1.29 -0.36 1.95
CA ASP A 111 2.14 -0.63 0.80
C ASP A 111 3.42 -1.36 1.24
N GLU A 112 4.03 -2.15 0.35
CA GLU A 112 5.22 -2.95 0.65
C GLU A 112 6.21 -2.94 -0.52
N GLN A 113 7.42 -2.41 -0.29
CA GLN A 113 8.45 -2.19 -1.31
C GLN A 113 9.79 -2.79 -0.89
N VAL A 114 10.62 -3.24 -1.84
CA VAL A 114 11.95 -3.81 -1.54
C VAL A 114 12.92 -2.69 -1.12
N ILE A 115 13.60 -2.87 0.02
CA ILE A 115 14.76 -2.08 0.43
C ILE A 115 15.96 -2.57 -0.38
N SER A 116 16.04 -2.14 -1.63
CA SER A 116 17.25 -2.32 -2.44
C SER A 116 18.35 -1.43 -1.87
N GLY A 117 19.45 -2.03 -1.42
CA GLY A 117 20.62 -1.29 -0.97
C GLY A 117 21.46 -0.85 -2.16
N GLY A 118 21.55 0.47 -2.39
CA GLY A 118 22.32 1.00 -3.53
C GLY A 118 22.33 2.52 -3.59
N TYR A 119 23.15 3.16 -2.76
CA TYR A 119 23.90 4.33 -3.24
C TYR A 119 25.23 3.78 -3.76
N ASN A 120 25.39 3.75 -5.09
CA ASN A 120 26.61 4.08 -5.85
C ASN A 120 26.53 3.53 -7.27
N ASP A 121 27.15 4.26 -8.20
CA ASP A 121 27.51 3.84 -9.55
C ASP A 121 28.60 2.74 -9.55
N ASP A 122 28.98 2.34 -10.78
CA ASP A 122 30.19 1.60 -11.19
C ASP A 122 30.15 0.05 -11.17
N ASP A 123 29.87 -0.48 -12.37
CA ASP A 123 30.58 -1.51 -13.14
C ASP A 123 30.76 -2.98 -12.66
N ASP A 124 30.35 -3.87 -13.58
CA ASP A 124 30.92 -5.17 -13.99
C ASP A 124 31.22 -6.30 -12.96
N ASP A 125 30.46 -7.42 -13.03
CA ASP A 125 30.91 -8.68 -13.66
C ASP A 125 29.74 -9.70 -13.84
N TRP A 126 29.96 -10.81 -14.55
CA TRP A 126 29.00 -11.43 -15.48
C TRP A 126 28.35 -12.80 -15.10
N GLY A 127 27.14 -13.02 -15.67
CA GLY A 127 26.49 -14.32 -15.91
C GLY A 127 25.58 -14.84 -14.78
N VAL A 128 24.47 -15.55 -14.96
CA VAL A 128 23.80 -16.23 -16.11
C VAL A 128 22.31 -16.41 -15.66
N ASP A 129 21.21 -16.19 -16.40
CA ASP A 129 20.98 -15.98 -17.85
C ASP A 129 19.70 -15.15 -18.20
N ASN A 130 19.42 -15.01 -19.50
CA ASN A 130 18.14 -14.72 -20.21
C ASN A 130 16.82 -15.00 -19.42
N ASN A 131 15.75 -14.18 -19.46
CA ASN A 131 15.29 -13.23 -20.47
C ASN A 131 14.31 -12.23 -19.81
N ASP A 132 14.67 -10.95 -19.68
CA ASP A 132 13.74 -9.81 -19.46
C ASP A 132 14.48 -8.44 -19.52
N GLN A 133 15.32 -8.23 -20.54
CA GLN A 133 15.87 -6.90 -20.82
C GLN A 133 14.94 -6.09 -21.72
N TYR A 134 14.09 -5.28 -21.10
CA TYR A 134 13.74 -3.97 -21.64
C TYR A 134 13.61 -2.96 -20.50
N TYR A 135 14.77 -2.42 -20.09
CA TYR A 135 14.82 -1.23 -19.25
C TYR A 135 14.34 -0.03 -20.09
N ASP A 136 13.05 0.29 -20.00
CA ASP A 136 12.48 1.50 -20.58
C ASP A 136 11.73 2.35 -19.53
N ARG A 137 11.75 3.64 -19.80
CA ARG A 137 11.30 4.76 -18.97
C ARG A 137 9.89 4.55 -18.43
N GLY A 138 9.72 4.79 -17.12
CA GLY A 138 8.41 5.07 -16.54
C GLY A 138 7.38 3.96 -16.76
N SER A 139 7.83 2.70 -16.75
CA SER A 139 6.96 1.52 -16.91
C SER A 139 5.71 1.64 -16.03
N ARG A 140 4.56 1.83 -16.69
CA ARG A 140 3.24 1.87 -16.08
C ARG A 140 2.88 0.46 -15.60
N ARG A 141 3.53 -0.02 -14.54
CA ARG A 141 3.26 -1.34 -13.97
C ARG A 141 1.90 -1.32 -13.27
N ALA A 142 1.06 -2.29 -13.59
CA ALA A 142 -0.21 -2.45 -12.90
C ALA A 142 0.03 -2.79 -11.41
N MET A 143 -0.86 -2.31 -10.55
CA MET A 143 -0.91 -2.64 -9.12
C MET A 143 -0.82 -4.16 -8.92
N ASP A 144 -0.04 -4.62 -7.95
CA ASP A 144 0.07 -6.04 -7.65
C ASP A 144 -1.24 -6.59 -7.05
N ASN A 145 -1.42 -7.90 -7.08
CA ASN A 145 -2.67 -8.51 -6.64
C ASN A 145 -2.96 -8.30 -5.14
N ASN A 146 -1.94 -8.25 -4.26
CA ASN A 146 -2.16 -8.09 -2.82
C ASN A 146 -2.64 -6.67 -2.49
N ALA A 147 -1.95 -5.64 -3.00
CA ALA A 147 -2.41 -4.26 -2.86
C ALA A 147 -3.81 -4.08 -3.48
N PHE A 148 -4.07 -4.74 -4.62
CA PHE A 148 -5.37 -4.70 -5.29
C PHE A 148 -6.50 -5.33 -4.47
N GLN A 149 -6.30 -6.47 -3.80
CA GLN A 149 -7.32 -7.03 -2.91
C GLN A 149 -7.58 -6.13 -1.69
N GLN A 150 -6.55 -5.49 -1.13
CA GLN A 150 -6.73 -4.51 -0.05
C GLN A 150 -7.54 -3.27 -0.51
N LEU A 151 -7.26 -2.77 -1.72
CA LEU A 151 -8.03 -1.70 -2.35
C LEU A 151 -9.51 -2.10 -2.51
N LYS A 152 -9.79 -3.30 -3.04
CA LYS A 152 -11.15 -3.82 -3.18
C LYS A 152 -11.88 -3.89 -1.84
N GLN A 153 -11.24 -4.37 -0.78
CA GLN A 153 -11.83 -4.37 0.57
C GLN A 153 -12.12 -2.94 1.07
N SER A 154 -11.18 -2.01 0.88
CA SER A 154 -11.33 -0.61 1.31
C SER A 154 -12.49 0.10 0.61
N ILE A 155 -12.76 -0.22 -0.66
CA ILE A 155 -13.93 0.27 -1.41
C ILE A 155 -15.20 -0.49 -1.01
N GLY A 156 -15.16 -1.82 -0.98
CA GLY A 156 -16.33 -2.67 -0.66
C GLY A 156 -16.93 -2.41 0.72
N ASN A 157 -16.11 -2.04 1.70
CA ASN A 157 -16.53 -1.66 3.05
C ASN A 157 -17.29 -0.32 3.15
N GLU A 158 -17.38 0.47 2.07
CA GLU A 158 -18.21 1.68 2.04
C GLU A 158 -19.67 1.36 1.73
N SER A 159 -20.61 1.92 2.50
CA SER A 159 -22.05 1.69 2.32
C SER A 159 -22.67 2.37 1.11
N PHE A 160 -22.02 3.41 0.56
CA PHE A 160 -22.59 4.25 -0.50
C PHE A 160 -21.64 4.39 -1.70
N ASP A 161 -22.18 4.20 -2.90
CA ASP A 161 -21.47 4.35 -4.19
C ASP A 161 -20.74 5.70 -4.30
N ASN A 162 -21.35 6.80 -3.82
CA ASN A 162 -20.70 8.13 -3.82
C ASN A 162 -19.41 8.18 -2.99
N THR A 163 -19.30 7.38 -1.92
CA THR A 163 -18.07 7.28 -1.13
C THR A 163 -17.10 6.30 -1.78
N ARG A 164 -17.60 5.16 -2.30
CA ARG A 164 -16.81 4.22 -3.14
C ARG A 164 -16.11 4.95 -4.29
N LEU A 165 -16.81 5.83 -5.00
CA LEU A 165 -16.29 6.59 -6.13
C LEU A 165 -15.15 7.51 -5.71
N LYS A 166 -15.31 8.24 -4.60
CA LYS A 166 -14.27 9.14 -4.07
C LYS A 166 -13.00 8.37 -3.67
N VAL A 167 -13.16 7.24 -2.98
CA VAL A 167 -12.03 6.37 -2.59
C VAL A 167 -11.36 5.79 -3.84
N ALA A 168 -12.12 5.17 -4.74
CA ALA A 168 -11.58 4.54 -5.95
C ALA A 168 -10.84 5.54 -6.84
N LYS A 169 -11.41 6.72 -7.10
CA LYS A 169 -10.77 7.78 -7.90
C LYS A 169 -9.44 8.26 -7.28
N GLN A 170 -9.36 8.36 -5.95
CA GLN A 170 -8.12 8.73 -5.27
C GLN A 170 -6.98 7.72 -5.54
N PHE A 171 -7.28 6.43 -5.51
CA PHE A 171 -6.29 5.38 -5.81
C PHE A 171 -5.94 5.28 -7.29
N ILE A 172 -6.95 5.42 -8.16
CA ILE A 172 -6.76 5.38 -9.61
C ILE A 172 -5.83 6.51 -10.07
N ALA A 173 -5.95 7.71 -9.50
CA ALA A 173 -5.10 8.85 -9.83
C ALA A 173 -3.60 8.65 -9.57
N THR A 174 -3.21 7.68 -8.73
CA THR A 174 -1.81 7.47 -8.30
C THR A 174 -1.25 6.10 -8.67
N ASN A 175 -2.01 5.24 -9.34
CA ASN A 175 -1.63 3.87 -9.68
C ASN A 175 -2.05 3.51 -11.11
N TYR A 176 -1.48 2.45 -11.65
CA TYR A 176 -1.94 1.86 -12.91
C TYR A 176 -2.59 0.49 -12.66
N PHE A 177 -3.47 0.07 -13.59
CA PHE A 177 -4.28 -1.15 -13.45
C PHE A 177 -4.31 -1.94 -14.76
N THR A 178 -4.51 -3.25 -14.65
CA THR A 178 -4.98 -4.07 -15.78
C THR A 178 -6.48 -3.88 -15.99
N THR A 179 -6.95 -4.13 -17.20
CA THR A 179 -8.38 -4.10 -17.55
C THR A 179 -9.19 -5.08 -16.69
N ALA A 180 -8.62 -6.23 -16.33
CA ALA A 180 -9.24 -7.19 -15.42
C ALA A 180 -9.47 -6.59 -14.03
N GLN A 181 -8.46 -5.93 -13.45
CA GLN A 181 -8.58 -5.21 -12.18
C GLN A 181 -9.59 -4.07 -12.27
N VAL A 182 -9.61 -3.30 -13.37
CA VAL A 182 -10.63 -2.25 -13.55
C VAL A 182 -12.03 -2.85 -13.62
N LYS A 183 -12.24 -3.96 -14.33
CA LYS A 183 -13.53 -4.68 -14.38
C LYS A 183 -13.98 -5.10 -12.97
N GLU A 184 -13.06 -5.62 -12.15
CA GLU A 184 -13.35 -5.94 -10.75
C GLU A 184 -13.72 -4.69 -9.92
N LEU A 185 -13.02 -3.55 -10.10
CA LEU A 185 -13.37 -2.28 -9.43
C LEU A 185 -14.76 -1.79 -9.85
N VAL A 186 -15.08 -1.85 -11.15
CA VAL A 186 -16.40 -1.46 -11.69
C VAL A 186 -17.50 -2.31 -11.04
N LEU A 187 -17.28 -3.61 -10.86
CA LEU A 187 -18.24 -4.53 -10.25
C LEU A 187 -18.49 -4.27 -8.74
N LEU A 188 -17.66 -3.48 -8.05
CA LEU A 188 -17.90 -3.06 -6.66
C LEU A 188 -19.03 -2.01 -6.51
N PHE A 189 -19.55 -1.47 -7.61
CA PHE A 189 -20.57 -0.42 -7.58
C PHE A 189 -21.97 -0.99 -7.80
N SER A 190 -22.93 -0.50 -7.01
CA SER A 190 -24.33 -0.95 -7.07
C SER A 190 -25.10 -0.30 -8.21
N PHE A 191 -24.84 0.98 -8.50
CA PHE A 191 -25.54 1.72 -9.54
C PHE A 191 -24.74 1.80 -10.84
N GLU A 192 -25.42 1.62 -11.97
CA GLU A 192 -24.73 1.56 -13.25
C GLU A 192 -24.13 2.90 -13.70
N ASN A 193 -24.70 4.02 -13.26
CA ASN A 193 -24.09 5.34 -13.44
C ASN A 193 -22.72 5.45 -12.75
N SER A 194 -22.58 4.87 -11.54
CA SER A 194 -21.30 4.81 -10.81
C SER A 194 -20.29 3.90 -11.51
N ARG A 195 -20.76 2.76 -12.04
CA ARG A 195 -19.96 1.85 -12.88
C ARG A 195 -19.40 2.57 -14.10
N LEU A 196 -20.22 3.38 -14.75
CA LEU A 196 -19.83 4.13 -15.95
C LEU A 196 -18.84 5.24 -15.63
N ASP A 197 -19.06 5.99 -14.54
CA ASP A 197 -18.13 7.02 -14.09
C ASP A 197 -16.75 6.44 -13.76
N ILE A 198 -16.69 5.36 -12.98
CA ILE A 198 -15.39 4.75 -12.62
C ILE A 198 -14.71 4.08 -13.83
N ALA A 199 -15.46 3.44 -14.72
CA ALA A 199 -14.92 2.86 -15.96
C ALA A 199 -14.36 3.92 -16.92
N LYS A 200 -14.97 5.10 -17.00
CA LYS A 200 -14.43 6.22 -17.79
C LYS A 200 -13.18 6.82 -17.14
N TYR A 201 -13.20 6.97 -15.82
CA TYR A 201 -12.08 7.54 -15.08
C TYR A 201 -10.83 6.64 -15.10
N ALA A 202 -11.00 5.32 -14.97
CA ALA A 202 -9.91 4.35 -14.93
C ALA A 202 -9.19 4.14 -16.28
N TYR A 203 -9.80 4.55 -17.40
CA TYR A 203 -9.26 4.29 -18.74
C TYR A 203 -7.84 4.84 -18.92
N ASP A 204 -7.62 6.10 -18.57
CA ASP A 204 -6.31 6.77 -18.70
C ASP A 204 -5.20 6.02 -17.94
N TYR A 205 -5.55 5.43 -16.80
CA TYR A 205 -4.70 4.72 -15.84
C TYR A 205 -4.62 3.20 -16.10
N THR A 206 -5.16 2.73 -17.22
CA THR A 206 -5.08 1.31 -17.59
C THR A 206 -3.89 1.03 -18.50
N VAL A 207 -3.19 -0.08 -18.25
CA VAL A 207 -1.95 -0.46 -18.94
C VAL A 207 -2.23 -1.15 -20.28
N ASP A 208 -3.23 -2.02 -20.31
CA ASP A 208 -3.58 -2.91 -21.43
C ASP A 208 -4.86 -2.43 -22.15
N LYS A 209 -4.91 -1.14 -22.49
CA LYS A 209 -6.09 -0.47 -23.09
C LYS A 209 -6.69 -1.18 -24.33
N GLY A 210 -5.94 -2.03 -25.02
CA GLY A 210 -6.46 -2.88 -26.10
C GLY A 210 -7.55 -3.87 -25.64
N ASN A 211 -7.49 -4.31 -24.37
CA ASN A 211 -8.44 -5.25 -23.77
C ASN A 211 -9.70 -4.58 -23.23
N TYR A 212 -9.78 -3.24 -23.20
CA TYR A 212 -10.75 -2.49 -22.40
C TYR A 212 -12.23 -2.78 -22.72
N PHE A 213 -12.51 -3.32 -23.91
CA PHE A 213 -13.83 -3.82 -24.30
C PHE A 213 -14.39 -4.88 -23.33
N LEU A 214 -13.53 -5.62 -22.62
CA LEU A 214 -13.92 -6.62 -21.62
C LEU A 214 -14.68 -6.05 -20.41
N ILE A 215 -14.61 -4.73 -20.19
CA ILE A 215 -15.37 -4.06 -19.12
C ILE A 215 -16.86 -3.92 -19.49
N ASN A 216 -17.23 -4.07 -20.77
CA ASN A 216 -18.64 -4.03 -21.22
C ASN A 216 -19.53 -5.10 -20.56
N ASP A 217 -18.97 -6.20 -20.07
CA ASP A 217 -19.71 -7.24 -19.33
C ASP A 217 -20.12 -6.81 -17.91
N ALA A 218 -19.51 -5.74 -17.36
CA ALA A 218 -19.87 -5.21 -16.06
C ALA A 218 -21.15 -4.32 -16.09
N PHE A 219 -21.68 -4.07 -17.29
CA PHE A 219 -22.87 -3.27 -17.56
C PHE A 219 -24.05 -4.12 -18.00
N SER A 220 -25.23 -3.77 -17.49
CA SER A 220 -26.50 -4.41 -17.78
C SER A 220 -27.17 -3.76 -19.00
N PHE A 221 -27.11 -2.43 -19.11
CA PHE A 221 -27.77 -1.68 -20.18
C PHE A 221 -26.83 -1.42 -21.36
N SER A 222 -27.36 -1.50 -22.58
CA SER A 222 -26.62 -1.18 -23.83
C SER A 222 -26.06 0.23 -23.80
N ASN A 223 -26.90 1.21 -23.42
CA ASN A 223 -26.53 2.63 -23.40
C ASN A 223 -25.26 2.91 -22.57
N SER A 224 -25.02 2.15 -21.50
CA SER A 224 -23.81 2.30 -20.68
C SER A 224 -22.56 1.79 -21.41
N LYS A 225 -22.69 0.69 -22.15
CA LYS A 225 -21.62 0.11 -22.99
C LYS A 225 -21.29 1.07 -24.13
N ASP A 226 -22.31 1.55 -24.83
CA ASP A 226 -22.18 2.52 -25.93
C ASP A 226 -21.51 3.81 -25.43
N ALA A 227 -21.99 4.37 -24.31
CA ALA A 227 -21.43 5.57 -23.70
C ALA A 227 -20.00 5.40 -23.18
N LEU A 228 -19.55 4.16 -22.87
CA LEU A 228 -18.15 3.86 -22.56
C LEU A 228 -17.32 3.77 -23.85
N MET A 229 -17.81 3.05 -24.87
CA MET A 229 -17.14 2.89 -26.15
C MET A 229 -16.92 4.24 -26.86
N ASP A 230 -17.91 5.14 -26.82
CA ASP A 230 -17.79 6.48 -27.41
C ASP A 230 -16.81 7.38 -26.63
N TYR A 231 -16.76 7.25 -25.30
CA TYR A 231 -15.73 7.92 -24.50
C TYR A 231 -14.32 7.45 -24.88
N ILE A 232 -14.13 6.15 -25.11
CA ILE A 232 -12.84 5.56 -25.51
C ILE A 232 -12.44 6.01 -26.93
N LYS A 233 -13.39 6.04 -27.88
CA LYS A 233 -13.13 6.55 -29.25
C LYS A 233 -12.59 7.99 -29.22
N ASN A 234 -13.18 8.84 -28.37
CA ASN A 234 -12.83 10.26 -28.23
C ASN A 234 -11.58 10.54 -27.39
N ARG A 235 -10.87 9.50 -26.92
CA ARG A 235 -9.66 9.57 -26.07
C ARG A 235 -8.39 9.02 -26.74
N LYS A 236 -8.47 8.67 -28.03
CA LYS A 236 -7.32 8.23 -28.84
C LYS A 236 -6.43 9.41 -29.26
#